data_AF-A0AAN9Z606-F1
#
_entry.id   AF-A0AAN9Z606-F1
#
_cell.length_a   1.000
_cell.length_b   1.000
_cell.length_c   1.000
_cell.angle_alpha   90.00
_cell.angle_beta   90.00
_cell.angle_gamma   90.00
#
_symmetry.space_group_name_H-M   'P 1'
#
loop_
_entity.id
_entity.type
_entity.pdbx_description
1 polymer ?
#
loop_
_entity_poly.entity_id
_entity_poly.type
_entity_poly.pdbx_seq_one_letter_code
_entity_poly.pdbx_strand_id
1 'polypeptide(L)'
;MAPAPAPAPARLLLGLRAPAALLVLLLLLLLLPSGTEQGPHEKRLLNALLGPYNTLERPVANESEPLEVKFGLTLQQIIDVDEKNQILTTNAWLNLEWVDYNLRWNETEYGGVKDLRITPNKIWRPDILMYNSADEGFDGTYHTNVVVRHNGSCLYVPPGIFKSTCKIDITWFPFDDQHCDMKFGSWTYDGNQLDLVLNSEGGGDLTNFITNGEWYLLGMPGKKNTIVYQCCPEPYVDVTFTIQIRRRTLYYFFNLIVPCVLISSMALLGFTLPPDSGEKLTLGVTILLSLTVFLNLVAETLPQVSDAIPLLGTYFNCIMFMVASSVVLTVVVLNYHHRTADIHEMPQWIKSVFLQWLPWILGMSRPGKKITRKTILMSNRMKELELKERSSKSLLANVLDIDDDFRHHANSTAAAAAAAGYLRGGGASGASTGALDEAGASAGGGGGGAAVSGGAGGGAAAGAVAPAGAAGAPCAAAQRELAAILRELQFITGRMRKADEEAELISDWKFAAMVVDRFCLIIFTMFTIIATVAVLLSAPHIIVQ
;
A
#
# COMPACT_ATOMS: atom_id res chain seq x y z
N MET A 1 56.94 39.33 -14.08
CA MET A 1 57.99 39.56 -15.10
C MET A 1 57.71 40.93 -15.70
N ALA A 2 58.68 41.83 -15.58
CA ALA A 2 58.58 43.26 -15.86
C ALA A 2 58.27 43.57 -17.34
N PRO A 3 57.65 44.73 -17.65
CA PRO A 3 57.53 45.20 -19.02
C PRO A 3 58.74 46.07 -19.41
N ALA A 4 59.38 45.75 -20.52
CA ALA A 4 60.32 46.62 -21.25
C ALA A 4 60.58 46.03 -22.65
N PRO A 5 61.01 46.80 -23.65
CA PRO A 5 60.65 48.18 -23.99
C PRO A 5 60.23 48.31 -25.48
N ALA A 6 59.60 49.42 -25.84
CA ALA A 6 59.34 49.81 -27.23
C ALA A 6 60.64 50.14 -27.99
N PRO A 7 60.80 49.75 -29.26
CA PRO A 7 61.78 50.36 -30.14
C PRO A 7 61.19 51.56 -30.91
N ALA A 8 62.03 52.59 -31.01
CA ALA A 8 61.80 53.91 -31.60
C ALA A 8 61.49 53.88 -33.12
N PRO A 9 60.89 54.96 -33.67
CA PRO A 9 60.50 55.03 -35.07
C PRO A 9 61.70 55.33 -35.96
N ALA A 10 62.00 54.44 -36.91
CA ALA A 10 62.92 54.73 -38.00
C ALA A 10 62.18 55.51 -39.10
N ARG A 11 62.58 56.78 -39.24
CA ARG A 11 62.20 57.70 -40.32
C ARG A 11 62.47 57.06 -41.69
N LEU A 12 61.42 56.89 -42.50
CA LEU A 12 61.55 56.90 -43.96
C LEU A 12 60.81 58.13 -44.51
N LEU A 13 61.62 59.15 -44.73
CA LEU A 13 61.55 60.22 -45.71
C LEU A 13 60.20 60.47 -46.40
N LEU A 14 59.61 61.59 -46.00
CA LEU A 14 58.73 62.45 -46.76
C LEU A 14 59.16 62.54 -48.24
N GLY A 15 58.21 62.33 -49.15
CA GLY A 15 58.32 62.85 -50.51
C GLY A 15 57.68 61.96 -51.56
N LEU A 16 56.37 62.09 -51.76
CA LEU A 16 55.76 62.47 -53.05
C LEU A 16 54.21 62.44 -52.94
N ARG A 17 53.60 63.62 -53.11
CA ARG A 17 52.22 63.88 -53.55
C ARG A 17 51.04 63.42 -52.67
N ALA A 18 50.88 64.06 -51.51
CA ALA A 18 49.62 64.07 -50.74
C ALA A 18 48.35 64.44 -51.57
N PRO A 19 48.37 65.34 -52.58
CA PRO A 19 47.15 65.58 -53.37
C PRO A 19 46.84 64.45 -54.34
N ALA A 20 47.82 63.68 -54.84
CA ALA A 20 47.58 62.63 -55.83
C ALA A 20 47.03 61.34 -55.20
N ALA A 21 47.53 60.96 -54.02
CA ALA A 21 46.95 59.83 -53.28
C ALA A 21 45.52 60.13 -52.81
N LEU A 22 45.24 61.37 -52.39
CA LEU A 22 43.89 61.80 -52.04
C LEU A 22 42.99 61.86 -53.28
N LEU A 23 43.49 62.34 -54.44
CA LEU A 23 42.74 62.35 -55.70
C LEU A 23 42.47 60.94 -56.21
N VAL A 24 43.42 60.01 -56.08
CA VAL A 24 43.24 58.60 -56.48
C VAL A 24 42.27 57.90 -55.54
N LEU A 25 42.29 58.19 -54.23
CA LEU A 25 41.30 57.68 -53.29
C LEU A 25 39.91 58.28 -53.56
N LEU A 26 39.82 59.58 -53.88
CA LEU A 26 38.58 60.25 -54.28
C LEU A 26 38.06 59.71 -55.62
N LEU A 27 38.95 59.44 -56.59
CA LEU A 27 38.60 58.80 -57.85
C LEU A 27 38.15 57.36 -57.61
N LEU A 28 38.79 56.60 -56.72
CA LEU A 28 38.37 55.24 -56.35
C LEU A 28 37.01 55.26 -55.65
N LEU A 29 36.73 56.27 -54.82
CA LEU A 29 35.44 56.49 -54.15
C LEU A 29 34.35 56.98 -55.13
N LEU A 30 34.72 57.74 -56.17
CA LEU A 30 33.83 58.14 -57.27
C LEU A 30 33.62 57.01 -58.30
N LEU A 31 34.53 56.04 -58.35
CA LEU A 31 34.46 54.81 -59.15
C LEU A 31 33.85 53.63 -58.38
N LEU A 32 33.46 53.82 -57.10
CA LEU A 32 32.59 52.86 -56.43
C LEU A 32 31.27 52.86 -57.20
N PRO A 33 30.85 51.71 -57.78
CA PRO A 33 29.59 51.65 -58.51
C PRO A 33 28.46 52.15 -57.60
N SER A 34 27.72 53.13 -58.11
CA SER A 34 26.54 53.68 -57.46
C SER A 34 25.60 52.53 -57.14
N GLY A 35 25.43 52.23 -55.85
CA GLY A 35 24.45 51.27 -55.32
C GLY A 35 24.41 49.93 -56.05
N THR A 36 25.00 48.89 -55.48
CA THR A 36 24.57 47.54 -55.83
C THR A 36 23.10 47.41 -55.43
N GLU A 37 22.17 47.58 -56.38
CA GLU A 37 20.76 47.21 -56.24
C GLU A 37 20.75 45.68 -56.09
N GLN A 38 20.92 45.18 -54.87
CA GLN A 38 20.78 43.77 -54.57
C GLN A 38 19.28 43.46 -54.52
N GLY A 39 18.81 42.64 -55.47
CA GLY A 39 17.43 42.14 -55.52
C GLY A 39 16.34 43.07 -56.12
N PRO A 40 16.57 43.82 -57.22
CA PRO A 40 15.55 44.72 -57.79
C PRO A 40 14.34 43.95 -58.33
N HIS A 41 14.56 42.74 -58.86
CA HIS A 41 13.49 41.92 -59.42
C HIS A 41 12.53 41.38 -58.35
N GLU A 42 13.06 40.92 -57.22
CA GLU A 42 12.25 40.40 -56.10
C GLU A 42 11.44 41.52 -55.44
N LYS A 43 12.07 42.67 -55.17
CA LYS A 43 11.38 43.85 -54.65
C LYS A 43 10.26 44.33 -55.57
N ARG A 44 10.52 44.40 -56.89
CA ARG A 44 9.53 44.78 -57.89
C ARG A 44 8.37 43.78 -57.95
N LEU A 45 8.67 42.48 -57.88
CA LEU A 45 7.68 41.41 -57.86
C LEU A 45 6.78 41.52 -56.61
N LEU A 46 7.40 41.66 -55.43
CA LEU A 46 6.66 41.76 -54.17
C LEU A 46 5.70 42.95 -54.16
N ASN A 47 6.13 44.12 -54.65
CA ASN A 47 5.28 45.30 -54.77
C ASN A 47 4.14 45.12 -55.79
N ALA A 48 4.39 44.38 -56.88
CA ALA A 48 3.37 44.10 -57.89
C ALA A 48 2.30 43.13 -57.36
N LEU A 49 2.71 42.09 -56.63
CA LEU A 49 1.80 41.08 -56.07
C LEU A 49 1.01 41.60 -54.87
N LEU A 50 1.68 42.25 -53.90
CA LEU A 50 1.04 42.67 -52.64
C LEU A 50 0.35 44.04 -52.72
N GLY A 51 0.51 44.80 -53.79
CA GLY A 51 -0.14 46.09 -53.97
C GLY A 51 -1.67 46.03 -53.97
N PRO A 52 -2.29 45.19 -54.83
CA PRO A 52 -3.75 45.05 -54.91
C PRO A 52 -4.33 43.94 -54.02
N TYR A 53 -3.48 43.14 -53.36
CA TYR A 53 -3.91 41.93 -52.66
C TYR A 53 -4.71 42.23 -51.39
N ASN A 54 -5.87 41.61 -51.24
CA ASN A 54 -6.68 41.69 -50.03
C ASN A 54 -6.50 40.42 -49.19
N THR A 55 -6.06 40.55 -47.93
CA THR A 55 -5.81 39.39 -47.05
C THR A 55 -7.07 38.72 -46.51
N LEU A 56 -8.22 39.39 -46.61
CA LEU A 56 -9.50 38.86 -46.12
C LEU A 56 -10.24 38.02 -47.17
N GLU A 57 -9.84 38.09 -48.44
CA GLU A 57 -10.50 37.34 -49.50
C GLU A 57 -9.95 35.92 -49.58
N ARG A 58 -10.84 34.93 -49.67
CA ARG A 58 -10.46 33.54 -49.91
C ARG A 58 -9.90 33.44 -51.35
N PRO A 59 -8.70 32.91 -51.57
CA PRO A 59 -8.01 32.98 -52.85
C PRO A 59 -8.50 31.91 -53.83
N VAL A 60 -9.75 32.04 -54.29
CA VAL A 60 -10.37 31.16 -55.30
C VAL A 60 -10.76 31.95 -56.55
N ALA A 61 -10.58 31.34 -57.73
CA ALA A 61 -11.00 31.96 -58.98
C ALA A 61 -12.53 31.99 -59.14
N ASN A 62 -13.22 31.02 -58.54
CA ASN A 62 -14.67 30.90 -58.51
C ASN A 62 -15.12 30.75 -57.05
N GLU A 63 -16.04 31.61 -56.61
CA GLU A 63 -16.56 31.59 -55.25
C GLU A 63 -17.31 30.30 -54.90
N SER A 64 -17.83 29.58 -55.91
CA SER A 64 -18.58 28.33 -55.72
C SER A 64 -17.70 27.11 -55.47
N GLU A 65 -16.38 27.20 -55.73
CA GLU A 65 -15.46 26.07 -55.56
C GLU A 65 -14.80 26.10 -54.18
N PRO A 66 -14.63 24.95 -53.50
CA PRO A 66 -13.88 24.88 -52.26
C PRO A 66 -12.39 25.09 -52.51
N LEU A 67 -11.72 25.76 -51.57
CA LEU A 67 -10.26 25.81 -51.56
C LEU A 67 -9.73 24.51 -50.95
N GLU A 68 -8.95 23.76 -51.72
CA GLU A 68 -8.26 22.57 -51.23
C GLU A 68 -7.02 22.97 -50.43
N VAL A 69 -6.97 22.58 -49.15
CA VAL A 69 -5.83 22.76 -48.26
C VAL A 69 -5.28 21.39 -47.90
N LYS A 70 -4.05 21.11 -48.36
CA LYS A 70 -3.31 19.91 -47.99
C LYS A 70 -2.73 20.10 -46.60
N PHE A 71 -3.08 19.18 -45.71
CA PHE A 71 -2.69 19.22 -44.31
C PHE A 71 -1.86 17.99 -43.95
N GLY A 72 -0.72 18.23 -43.32
CA GLY A 72 0.12 17.21 -42.72
C GLY A 72 0.59 17.63 -41.33
N LEU A 73 0.93 16.66 -40.51
CA LEU A 73 1.48 16.86 -39.18
C LEU A 73 2.82 16.12 -39.09
N THR A 74 3.89 16.83 -38.76
CA THR A 74 5.20 16.23 -38.49
C THR A 74 5.43 16.24 -36.98
N LEU A 75 5.46 15.07 -36.35
CA LEU A 75 5.68 14.95 -34.91
C LEU A 75 7.19 14.95 -34.62
N GLN A 76 7.67 15.96 -33.91
CA GLN A 76 9.09 16.07 -33.54
C GLN A 76 9.40 15.32 -32.25
N GLN A 77 8.61 15.57 -31.20
CA GLN A 77 8.77 14.92 -29.90
C GLN A 77 7.49 14.98 -29.07
N ILE A 78 7.35 14.00 -28.18
CA ILE A 78 6.40 14.05 -27.08
C ILE A 78 7.13 14.66 -25.90
N ILE A 79 6.70 15.85 -25.47
CA ILE A 79 7.34 16.59 -24.38
C ILE A 79 6.90 15.98 -23.05
N ASP A 80 5.59 15.85 -22.85
CA ASP A 80 5.02 15.42 -21.58
C ASP A 80 3.62 14.81 -21.78
N VAL A 81 3.29 13.84 -20.93
CA VAL A 81 1.97 13.21 -20.84
C VAL A 81 1.51 13.35 -19.41
N ASP A 82 0.67 14.35 -19.15
CA ASP A 82 0.14 14.59 -17.81
C ASP A 82 -1.10 13.72 -17.62
N GLU A 83 -0.92 12.55 -16.98
CA GLU A 83 -2.05 11.64 -16.74
C GLU A 83 -3.06 12.19 -15.75
N LYS A 84 -2.61 13.02 -14.80
CA LYS A 84 -3.45 13.64 -13.76
C LYS A 84 -4.43 14.64 -14.36
N ASN A 85 -3.93 15.52 -15.22
CA ASN A 85 -4.74 16.54 -15.87
C ASN A 85 -5.31 16.09 -17.23
N GLN A 86 -4.97 14.89 -17.71
CA GLN A 86 -5.42 14.33 -18.98
C GLN A 86 -4.97 15.17 -20.19
N ILE A 87 -3.71 15.61 -20.19
CA ILE A 87 -3.15 16.49 -21.21
C ILE A 87 -1.92 15.85 -21.85
N LEU A 88 -1.90 15.80 -23.18
CA LEU A 88 -0.74 15.42 -23.97
C LEU A 88 -0.08 16.68 -24.57
N THR A 89 1.18 16.92 -24.24
CA THR A 89 1.99 18.02 -24.76
C THR A 89 2.99 17.53 -25.80
N THR A 90 2.87 18.02 -27.04
CA THR A 90 3.70 17.62 -28.17
C THR A 90 4.34 18.81 -28.85
N ASN A 91 5.55 18.61 -29.38
CA ASN A 91 6.17 19.54 -30.34
C ASN A 91 5.94 18.97 -31.74
N ALA A 92 5.20 19.71 -32.56
CA ALA A 92 4.88 19.29 -33.91
C ALA A 92 4.94 20.47 -34.88
N TRP A 93 5.18 20.17 -36.15
CA TRP A 93 5.11 21.15 -37.23
C TRP A 93 3.85 20.89 -38.05
N LEU A 94 3.06 21.94 -38.25
CA LEU A 94 1.93 21.86 -39.16
C LEU A 94 2.46 22.04 -40.58
N ASN A 95 2.04 21.21 -41.51
CA ASN A 95 2.38 21.34 -42.92
C ASN A 95 1.10 21.70 -43.68
N LEU A 96 0.97 22.97 -44.04
CA LEU A 96 -0.18 23.52 -44.76
C LEU A 96 0.27 23.91 -46.17
N GLU A 97 -0.37 23.33 -47.18
CA GLU A 97 -0.14 23.70 -48.58
C GLU A 97 -1.48 24.02 -49.25
N TRP A 98 -1.58 25.21 -49.84
CA TRP A 98 -2.74 25.63 -50.64
C TRP A 98 -2.26 26.37 -51.90
N VAL A 99 -3.16 26.62 -52.84
CA VAL A 99 -2.85 27.37 -54.05
C VAL A 99 -3.61 28.68 -54.04
N ASP A 100 -2.90 29.78 -54.18
CA ASP A 100 -3.46 31.12 -54.32
C ASP A 100 -3.35 31.56 -55.80
N TYR A 101 -4.49 31.93 -56.40
CA TYR A 101 -4.53 32.34 -57.81
C TYR A 101 -3.97 33.75 -58.04
N ASN A 102 -4.06 34.65 -57.05
CA ASN A 102 -3.57 36.03 -57.12
C ASN A 102 -2.04 36.09 -57.01
N LEU A 103 -1.41 35.10 -56.38
CA LEU A 103 0.04 35.06 -56.14
C LEU A 103 0.82 34.29 -57.22
N ARG A 104 0.38 34.36 -58.47
CA ARG A 104 1.04 33.72 -59.61
C ARG A 104 1.87 34.73 -60.41
N TRP A 105 3.05 34.33 -60.86
CA TRP A 105 3.87 35.16 -61.74
C TRP A 105 4.69 34.31 -62.72
N ASN A 106 5.18 34.96 -63.76
CA ASN A 106 6.06 34.34 -64.73
C ASN A 106 7.53 34.55 -64.35
N GLU A 107 8.29 33.46 -64.18
CA GLU A 107 9.70 33.52 -63.78
C GLU A 107 10.55 34.37 -64.75
N THR A 108 10.24 34.33 -66.05
CA THR A 108 11.02 35.01 -67.08
C THR A 108 10.96 36.53 -66.99
N GLU A 109 9.86 37.08 -66.45
CA GLU A 109 9.65 38.53 -66.34
C GLU A 109 10.38 39.15 -65.15
N TYR A 110 10.64 38.34 -64.12
CA TYR A 110 11.22 38.77 -62.84
C TYR A 110 12.59 38.15 -62.58
N GLY A 111 13.39 37.94 -63.63
CA GLY A 111 14.79 37.54 -63.48
C GLY A 111 14.98 36.12 -62.92
N GLY A 112 14.04 35.21 -63.16
CA GLY A 112 14.13 33.81 -62.74
C GLY A 112 13.78 33.54 -61.28
N VAL A 113 13.11 34.48 -60.59
CA VAL A 113 12.66 34.28 -59.20
C VAL A 113 11.58 33.19 -59.16
N LYS A 114 11.88 32.09 -58.46
CA LYS A 114 11.02 30.89 -58.37
C LYS A 114 10.14 30.86 -57.14
N ASP A 115 10.65 31.39 -56.03
CA ASP A 115 10.00 31.38 -54.74
C ASP A 115 10.21 32.70 -53.98
N LEU A 116 9.22 33.05 -53.14
CA LEU A 116 9.21 34.23 -52.30
C LEU A 116 8.91 33.82 -50.85
N ARG A 117 9.49 34.54 -49.89
CA ARG A 117 9.15 34.39 -48.46
C ARG A 117 8.34 35.58 -48.02
N ILE A 118 7.07 35.37 -47.71
CA ILE A 118 6.13 36.43 -47.31
C ILE A 118 5.67 36.19 -45.88
N THR A 119 5.58 37.25 -45.09
CA THR A 119 5.06 37.14 -43.72
C THR A 119 3.58 36.78 -43.73
N PRO A 120 3.11 35.89 -42.85
CA PRO A 120 1.75 35.31 -42.88
C PRO A 120 0.63 36.32 -42.58
N ASN A 121 0.96 37.55 -42.19
CA ASN A 121 0.00 38.64 -41.96
C ASN A 121 -0.27 39.48 -43.22
N LYS A 122 0.48 39.26 -44.31
CA LYS A 122 0.36 40.00 -45.58
C LYS A 122 -0.36 39.23 -46.68
N ILE A 123 -0.68 37.97 -46.43
CA ILE A 123 -1.41 37.10 -47.36
C ILE A 123 -2.56 36.42 -46.62
N TRP A 124 -3.54 35.93 -47.36
CA TRP A 124 -4.58 35.08 -46.79
C TRP A 124 -3.96 33.77 -46.28
N ARG A 125 -4.46 33.27 -45.15
CA ARG A 125 -4.07 31.97 -44.59
C ARG A 125 -5.30 31.26 -44.04
N PRO A 126 -5.37 29.93 -44.13
CA PRO A 126 -6.47 29.17 -43.53
C PRO A 126 -6.40 29.23 -42.00
N ASP A 127 -7.55 29.21 -41.36
CA ASP A 127 -7.74 29.26 -39.91
C ASP A 127 -7.81 27.85 -39.29
N ILE A 128 -6.76 27.05 -39.53
CA ILE A 128 -6.70 25.68 -39.02
C ILE A 128 -6.30 25.70 -37.54
N LEU A 129 -7.23 25.28 -36.68
CA LEU A 129 -7.07 25.25 -35.24
C LEU A 129 -7.30 23.84 -34.70
N MET A 130 -6.75 23.57 -33.51
CA MET A 130 -6.95 22.31 -32.82
C MET A 130 -8.20 22.38 -31.94
N TYR A 131 -9.21 21.56 -32.23
CA TYR A 131 -10.50 21.62 -31.52
C TYR A 131 -10.42 21.14 -30.07
N ASN A 132 -9.58 20.15 -29.79
CA ASN A 132 -9.42 19.57 -28.46
C ASN A 132 -8.21 20.15 -27.70
N SER A 133 -7.93 21.45 -27.90
CA SER A 133 -6.87 22.17 -27.20
C SER A 133 -7.16 22.33 -25.70
N ALA A 134 -6.14 22.06 -24.89
CA ALA A 134 -6.13 22.27 -23.44
C ALA A 134 -5.35 23.53 -23.05
N ASP A 135 -4.73 24.24 -24.01
CA ASP A 135 -3.93 25.43 -23.75
C ASP A 135 -4.79 26.71 -23.72
N GLU A 136 -4.41 27.67 -22.88
CA GLU A 136 -5.09 28.98 -22.83
C GLU A 136 -4.88 29.77 -24.13
N GLY A 137 -3.71 29.63 -24.74
CA GLY A 137 -3.42 30.07 -26.09
C GLY A 137 -3.93 29.03 -27.09
N PHE A 138 -5.17 29.19 -27.56
CA PHE A 138 -5.80 28.28 -28.53
C PHE A 138 -4.95 28.07 -29.81
N ASP A 139 -4.13 29.07 -30.18
CA ASP A 139 -3.08 28.98 -31.20
C ASP A 139 -1.70 28.76 -30.55
N GLY A 140 -1.22 27.52 -30.58
CA GLY A 140 0.09 27.11 -30.07
C GLY A 140 1.23 27.25 -31.09
N THR A 141 1.00 27.88 -32.24
CA THR A 141 1.99 27.97 -33.33
C THR A 141 2.89 29.20 -33.24
N TYR A 142 4.14 29.05 -33.64
CA TYR A 142 5.06 30.16 -33.86
C TYR A 142 5.04 30.57 -35.34
N HIS A 143 4.58 31.79 -35.62
CA HIS A 143 4.41 32.25 -36.99
C HIS A 143 5.76 32.38 -37.74
N THR A 144 5.95 31.53 -38.75
CA THR A 144 7.05 31.58 -39.72
C THR A 144 6.63 32.28 -41.01
N ASN A 145 7.58 32.54 -41.91
CA ASN A 145 7.25 33.05 -43.25
C ASN A 145 6.67 31.93 -44.13
N VAL A 146 5.70 32.29 -44.98
CA VAL A 146 5.12 31.41 -45.99
C VAL A 146 6.02 31.42 -47.23
N VAL A 147 6.31 30.23 -47.76
CA VAL A 147 7.05 30.07 -49.00
C VAL A 147 6.06 29.98 -50.15
N VAL A 148 6.01 31.02 -50.99
CA VAL A 148 5.14 31.10 -52.15
C VAL A 148 5.95 30.78 -53.40
N ARG A 149 5.51 29.83 -54.22
CA ARG A 149 6.15 29.46 -55.50
C ARG A 149 5.48 30.19 -56.67
N HIS A 150 6.19 30.29 -57.79
CA HIS A 150 5.71 30.99 -59.00
C HIS A 150 4.35 30.50 -59.55
N ASN A 151 4.00 29.23 -59.31
CA ASN A 151 2.73 28.62 -59.70
C ASN A 151 1.55 28.99 -58.77
N GLY A 152 1.78 29.78 -57.72
CA GLY A 152 0.80 30.16 -56.70
C GLY A 152 0.69 29.18 -55.53
N SER A 153 1.46 28.09 -55.51
CA SER A 153 1.52 27.17 -54.36
C SER A 153 2.15 27.89 -53.16
N CYS A 154 1.41 27.95 -52.07
CA CYS A 154 1.80 28.52 -50.79
C CYS A 154 2.05 27.38 -49.81
N LEU A 155 3.28 27.28 -49.31
CA LEU A 155 3.69 26.32 -48.29
C LEU A 155 3.93 27.06 -46.98
N TYR A 156 3.16 26.72 -45.96
CA TYR A 156 3.28 27.27 -44.62
C TYR A 156 3.57 26.15 -43.62
N VAL A 157 4.73 26.25 -42.96
CA VAL A 157 5.18 25.24 -41.99
C VAL A 157 5.53 25.91 -40.65
N PRO A 158 4.53 26.27 -39.83
CA PRO A 158 4.79 26.80 -38.50
C PRO A 158 5.08 25.66 -37.51
N PRO A 159 6.17 25.75 -36.71
CA PRO A 159 6.36 24.89 -35.56
C PRO A 159 5.44 25.32 -34.41
N GLY A 160 4.97 24.38 -33.60
CA GLY A 160 4.11 24.68 -32.48
C GLY A 160 4.24 23.67 -31.34
N ILE A 161 3.93 24.13 -30.13
CA ILE A 161 3.75 23.26 -28.97
C ILE A 161 2.24 23.11 -28.77
N PHE A 162 1.74 21.88 -28.95
CA PHE A 162 0.32 21.58 -28.86
C PHE A 162 0.03 20.85 -27.56
N LYS A 163 -0.89 21.40 -26.76
CA LYS A 163 -1.48 20.72 -25.59
C LYS A 163 -2.86 20.23 -25.96
N SER A 164 -3.01 18.92 -26.14
CA SER A 164 -4.27 18.29 -26.50
C SER A 164 -4.88 17.59 -25.27
N THR A 165 -6.20 17.66 -25.15
CA THR A 165 -6.93 16.85 -24.17
C THR A 165 -6.95 15.39 -24.65
N CYS A 166 -6.51 14.48 -23.78
CA CYS A 166 -6.45 13.05 -24.06
C CYS A 166 -6.95 12.24 -22.86
N LYS A 167 -7.99 11.43 -23.07
CA LYS A 167 -8.50 10.54 -22.02
C LYS A 167 -7.55 9.35 -21.84
N ILE A 168 -6.82 9.35 -20.73
CA ILE A 168 -5.88 8.28 -20.36
C ILE A 168 -6.64 7.14 -19.65
N ASP A 169 -6.45 5.91 -20.10
CA ASP A 169 -7.00 4.71 -19.46
C ASP A 169 -5.92 4.02 -18.60
N ILE A 170 -6.12 4.00 -17.28
CA ILE A 170 -5.16 3.47 -16.30
C ILE A 170 -5.45 2.03 -15.84
N THR A 171 -6.41 1.34 -16.45
CA THR A 171 -6.83 -0.02 -16.07
C THR A 171 -5.65 -0.99 -15.96
N TRP A 172 -4.75 -0.97 -16.95
CA TRP A 172 -3.61 -1.88 -17.07
C TRP A 172 -2.27 -1.28 -16.62
N PHE A 173 -2.29 -0.15 -15.90
CA PHE A 173 -1.07 0.51 -15.45
C PHE A 173 -0.11 -0.44 -14.70
N PRO A 174 1.21 -0.44 -14.99
CA PRO A 174 1.95 0.40 -15.95
C PRO A 174 2.10 -0.23 -17.36
N PHE A 175 1.41 -1.34 -17.65
CA PHE A 175 1.48 -2.06 -18.93
C PHE A 175 0.39 -1.59 -19.90
N ASP A 176 0.26 -0.29 -20.05
CA ASP A 176 -0.81 0.39 -20.77
C ASP A 176 -0.35 0.91 -22.15
N ASP A 177 -1.31 0.88 -23.10
CA ASP A 177 -1.23 1.52 -24.40
C ASP A 177 -2.23 2.67 -24.43
N GLN A 178 -1.78 3.88 -24.77
CA GLN A 178 -2.60 5.09 -24.82
C GLN A 178 -2.80 5.55 -26.26
N HIS A 179 -4.00 6.07 -26.52
CA HIS A 179 -4.43 6.58 -27.82
C HIS A 179 -4.91 8.00 -27.64
N CYS A 180 -4.12 8.96 -28.09
CA CYS A 180 -4.43 10.38 -27.95
C CYS A 180 -4.74 11.01 -29.30
N ASP A 181 -5.95 11.52 -29.45
CA ASP A 181 -6.39 12.18 -30.67
C ASP A 181 -6.00 13.66 -30.68
N MET A 182 -5.54 14.14 -31.82
CA MET A 182 -5.36 15.56 -32.11
C MET A 182 -6.25 15.92 -33.29
N LYS A 183 -7.26 16.74 -33.05
CA LYS A 183 -8.27 17.11 -34.05
C LYS A 183 -8.03 18.49 -34.59
N PHE A 184 -7.74 18.60 -35.88
CA PHE A 184 -7.51 19.86 -36.58
C PHE A 184 -8.61 20.13 -37.60
N GLY A 185 -9.09 21.36 -37.65
CA GLY A 185 -10.13 21.78 -38.60
C GLY A 185 -10.12 23.28 -38.79
N SER A 186 -10.80 23.74 -39.85
CA SER A 186 -11.11 25.17 -39.97
C SER A 186 -12.13 25.56 -38.88
N TRP A 187 -12.03 26.78 -38.36
CA TRP A 187 -12.97 27.29 -37.36
C TRP A 187 -14.18 27.98 -37.98
N THR A 188 -13.96 28.74 -39.06
CA THR A 188 -14.98 29.61 -39.66
C THR A 188 -15.52 29.10 -41.00
N TYR A 189 -14.75 28.34 -41.76
CA TYR A 189 -15.17 27.83 -43.06
C TYR A 189 -15.82 26.44 -42.94
N ASP A 190 -16.88 26.22 -43.71
CA ASP A 190 -17.50 24.91 -43.87
C ASP A 190 -16.78 24.09 -44.96
N GLY A 191 -17.16 22.82 -45.10
CA GLY A 191 -16.58 21.90 -46.09
C GLY A 191 -16.85 22.29 -47.55
N ASN A 192 -17.80 23.19 -47.82
CA ASN A 192 -18.07 23.69 -49.17
C ASN A 192 -17.14 24.85 -49.54
N GLN A 193 -16.61 25.58 -48.57
CA GLN A 193 -15.68 26.69 -48.78
C GLN A 193 -14.21 26.26 -48.65
N LEU A 194 -13.91 25.36 -47.74
CA LEU A 194 -12.55 24.88 -47.48
C LEU A 194 -12.57 23.36 -47.28
N ASP A 195 -11.87 22.65 -48.18
CA ASP A 195 -11.71 21.20 -48.05
C ASP A 195 -10.32 20.85 -47.54
N LEU A 196 -10.25 20.14 -46.42
CA LEU A 196 -9.01 19.62 -45.85
C LEU A 196 -8.71 18.24 -46.44
N VAL A 197 -7.51 18.10 -46.99
CA VAL A 197 -7.02 16.85 -47.59
C VAL A 197 -5.74 16.43 -46.88
N LEU A 198 -5.60 15.15 -46.52
CA LEU A 198 -4.36 14.66 -45.92
C LEU A 198 -3.23 14.66 -46.96
N ASN A 199 -2.05 15.13 -46.57
CA ASN A 199 -0.87 15.10 -47.43
C ASN A 199 -0.39 13.66 -47.71
N SER A 200 -0.60 12.74 -46.77
CA SER A 200 -0.27 11.31 -46.89
C SER A 200 -1.38 10.46 -46.28
N GLU A 201 -1.78 9.38 -46.98
CA GLU A 201 -2.71 8.38 -46.45
C GLU A 201 -2.12 7.59 -45.26
N GLY A 202 -0.79 7.54 -45.13
CA GLY A 202 -0.08 6.84 -44.06
C GLY A 202 -0.12 7.54 -42.70
N GLY A 203 -0.81 8.69 -42.59
CA GLY A 203 -0.88 9.50 -41.39
C GLY A 203 0.21 10.56 -41.34
N GLY A 204 0.66 10.91 -40.14
CA GLY A 204 1.64 11.98 -39.99
C GLY A 204 3.08 11.53 -40.13
N ASP A 205 3.94 12.50 -40.39
CA ASP A 205 5.36 12.28 -40.66
C ASP A 205 6.14 12.11 -39.35
N LEU A 206 6.80 10.95 -39.22
CA LEU A 206 7.60 10.53 -38.06
C LEU A 206 9.11 10.46 -38.37
N THR A 207 9.55 10.93 -39.55
CA THR A 207 10.95 10.81 -40.00
C THR A 207 11.97 11.45 -39.06
N ASN A 208 11.60 12.59 -38.45
CA ASN A 208 12.45 13.34 -37.52
C ASN A 208 12.02 13.17 -36.06
N PHE A 209 11.31 12.09 -35.73
CA PHE A 209 10.82 11.87 -34.37
C PHE A 209 11.96 11.54 -33.40
N ILE A 210 12.06 12.31 -32.32
CA ILE A 210 12.98 12.07 -31.21
C ILE A 210 12.30 11.15 -30.20
N THR A 211 12.88 9.97 -29.98
CA THR A 211 12.34 8.99 -29.04
C THR A 211 12.42 9.46 -27.59
N ASN A 212 11.34 9.27 -26.84
CA ASN A 212 11.25 9.59 -25.42
C ASN A 212 11.73 8.40 -24.55
N GLY A 213 12.27 8.70 -23.36
CA GLY A 213 12.74 7.73 -22.36
C GLY A 213 11.64 7.09 -21.51
N GLU A 214 10.40 7.57 -21.63
CA GLU A 214 9.22 7.12 -20.89
C GLU A 214 8.19 6.40 -21.79
N TRP A 215 8.06 6.84 -23.05
CA TRP A 215 7.06 6.32 -23.98
C TRP A 215 7.69 5.80 -25.28
N TYR A 216 7.18 4.67 -25.78
CA TYR A 216 7.39 4.18 -27.13
C TYR A 216 6.29 4.74 -28.04
N LEU A 217 6.67 5.31 -29.18
CA LEU A 217 5.72 5.67 -30.23
C LEU A 217 5.45 4.46 -31.11
N LEU A 218 4.20 3.98 -31.15
CA LEU A 218 3.77 2.87 -32.00
C LEU A 218 3.41 3.36 -33.41
N GLY A 219 2.76 4.53 -33.51
CA GLY A 219 2.35 5.11 -34.78
C GLY A 219 1.50 6.37 -34.62
N MET A 220 1.24 7.06 -35.74
CA MET A 220 0.38 8.24 -35.80
C MET A 220 -0.50 8.25 -37.07
N PRO A 221 -1.50 7.35 -37.17
CA PRO A 221 -2.45 7.36 -38.27
C PRO A 221 -3.24 8.67 -38.32
N GLY A 222 -3.54 9.13 -39.54
CA GLY A 222 -4.37 10.30 -39.80
C GLY A 222 -5.67 9.90 -40.49
N LYS A 223 -6.78 10.50 -40.09
CA LYS A 223 -8.11 10.24 -40.66
C LYS A 223 -8.83 11.56 -40.95
N LYS A 224 -9.35 11.70 -42.17
CA LYS A 224 -10.30 12.76 -42.54
C LYS A 224 -11.69 12.37 -42.05
N ASN A 225 -12.38 13.30 -41.38
CA ASN A 225 -13.78 13.16 -41.02
C ASN A 225 -14.59 14.33 -41.60
N THR A 226 -15.88 14.08 -41.80
CA THR A 226 -16.85 15.09 -42.21
C THR A 226 -18.03 14.98 -41.25
N ILE A 227 -18.23 16.01 -40.43
CA ILE A 227 -19.19 16.03 -39.33
C ILE A 227 -20.16 17.18 -39.54
N VAL A 228 -21.45 16.92 -39.39
CA VAL A 228 -22.48 17.96 -39.31
C VAL A 228 -22.75 18.23 -37.84
N TYR A 229 -22.50 19.46 -37.40
CA TYR A 229 -22.69 19.86 -35.99
C TYR A 229 -24.14 20.22 -35.70
N GLN A 230 -24.58 20.11 -34.45
CA GLN A 230 -25.96 20.45 -34.07
C GLN A 230 -26.30 21.94 -34.25
N CYS A 231 -25.27 22.81 -34.29
CA CYS A 231 -25.44 24.26 -34.45
C CYS A 231 -25.70 24.71 -35.89
N CYS A 232 -25.19 23.97 -36.89
CA CYS A 232 -25.17 24.40 -38.29
C CYS A 232 -25.54 23.23 -39.22
N PRO A 233 -26.37 23.44 -40.25
CA PRO A 233 -26.75 22.39 -41.20
C PRO A 233 -25.63 22.00 -42.18
N GLU A 234 -24.57 22.83 -42.30
CA GLU A 234 -23.45 22.59 -43.21
C GLU A 234 -22.47 21.52 -42.65
N PRO A 235 -21.86 20.70 -43.53
CA PRO A 235 -20.83 19.76 -43.12
C PRO A 235 -19.49 20.48 -42.88
N TYR A 236 -18.87 20.21 -41.74
CA TYR A 236 -17.52 20.65 -41.43
C TYR A 236 -16.53 19.49 -41.63
N VAL A 237 -15.32 19.83 -42.08
CA VAL A 237 -14.26 18.85 -42.35
C VAL A 237 -13.16 19.00 -41.30
N ASP A 238 -12.77 17.88 -40.70
CA ASP A 238 -11.65 17.81 -39.76
C ASP A 238 -10.68 16.68 -40.13
N VAL A 239 -9.43 16.84 -39.73
CA VAL A 239 -8.39 15.81 -39.79
C VAL A 239 -7.97 15.47 -38.38
N THR A 240 -8.17 14.21 -38.00
CA THR A 240 -7.77 13.67 -36.70
C THR A 240 -6.50 12.83 -36.85
N PHE A 241 -5.44 13.18 -36.11
CA PHE A 241 -4.25 12.34 -35.94
C PHE A 241 -4.31 11.62 -34.60
N THR A 242 -4.22 10.30 -34.59
CA THR A 242 -4.23 9.51 -33.34
C THR A 242 -2.80 9.11 -33.00
N ILE A 243 -2.22 9.69 -31.96
CA ILE A 243 -0.91 9.33 -31.43
C ILE A 243 -1.06 8.07 -30.58
N GLN A 244 -0.45 6.97 -31.03
CA GLN A 244 -0.46 5.67 -30.35
C GLN A 244 0.86 5.49 -29.59
N ILE A 245 0.80 5.45 -28.27
CA ILE A 245 1.99 5.37 -27.40
C ILE A 245 1.88 4.22 -26.40
N ARG A 246 3.02 3.63 -26.05
CA ARG A 246 3.16 2.55 -25.07
C ARG A 246 4.15 2.92 -23.98
N ARG A 247 3.79 2.69 -22.72
CA ARG A 247 4.66 3.05 -21.58
C ARG A 247 5.88 2.14 -21.45
N ARG A 248 7.03 2.71 -21.07
CA ARG A 248 8.22 1.96 -20.64
C ARG A 248 8.10 1.56 -19.18
N THR A 249 8.00 0.27 -18.91
CA THR A 249 7.56 -0.25 -17.60
C THR A 249 8.69 -0.50 -16.60
N LEU A 250 9.95 -0.50 -17.03
CA LEU A 250 11.09 -0.89 -16.19
C LEU A 250 11.22 -0.04 -14.91
N TYR A 251 11.01 1.28 -15.00
CA TYR A 251 11.06 2.17 -13.84
C TYR A 251 10.02 1.78 -12.78
N TYR A 252 8.77 1.56 -13.19
CA TYR A 252 7.67 1.16 -12.31
C TYR A 252 7.86 -0.25 -11.78
N PHE A 253 8.47 -1.15 -12.55
CA PHE A 253 8.79 -2.50 -12.07
C PHE A 253 9.74 -2.46 -10.87
N PHE A 254 10.87 -1.76 -10.98
CA PHE A 254 11.86 -1.70 -9.89
C PHE A 254 11.43 -0.83 -8.71
N ASN A 255 10.73 0.27 -8.96
CA ASN A 255 10.37 1.23 -7.90
C ASN A 255 8.99 0.97 -7.28
N LEU A 256 8.07 0.32 -8.01
CA LEU A 256 6.74 -0.02 -7.49
C LEU A 256 6.59 -1.49 -7.11
N ILE A 257 6.91 -2.41 -8.01
CA ILE A 257 6.60 -3.83 -7.83
C ILE A 257 7.59 -4.50 -6.86
N VAL A 258 8.90 -4.28 -7.02
CA VAL A 258 9.92 -4.93 -6.17
C VAL A 258 9.75 -4.61 -4.68
N PRO A 259 9.59 -3.34 -4.24
CA PRO A 259 9.36 -3.02 -2.83
C PRO A 259 8.10 -3.70 -2.26
N CYS A 260 7.02 -3.76 -3.03
CA CYS A 260 5.80 -4.43 -2.59
C CYS A 260 5.96 -5.94 -2.41
N VAL A 261 6.66 -6.61 -3.33
CA VAL A 261 6.99 -8.03 -3.17
C VAL A 261 7.84 -8.24 -1.91
N LEU A 262 8.83 -7.39 -1.66
CA LEU A 262 9.66 -7.45 -0.45
C LEU A 262 8.82 -7.24 0.82
N ILE A 263 7.98 -6.21 0.88
CA ILE A 263 7.10 -5.94 2.03
C ILE A 263 6.14 -7.11 2.28
N SER A 264 5.54 -7.68 1.23
CA SER A 264 4.67 -8.85 1.36
C SER A 264 5.42 -10.08 1.89
N SER A 265 6.67 -10.28 1.46
CA SER A 265 7.52 -11.37 1.96
C SER A 265 7.91 -11.18 3.43
N MET A 266 8.17 -9.94 3.86
CA MET A 266 8.45 -9.60 5.25
C MET A 266 7.22 -9.86 6.15
N ALA A 267 6.01 -9.59 5.65
CA ALA A 267 4.78 -9.88 6.39
C ALA A 267 4.62 -11.39 6.66
N LEU A 268 4.98 -12.25 5.69
CA LEU A 268 4.97 -13.71 5.87
C LEU A 268 6.03 -14.19 6.87
N LEU A 269 7.23 -13.59 6.83
CA LEU A 269 8.30 -13.88 7.80
C LEU A 269 7.88 -13.53 9.24
N GLY A 270 7.00 -12.54 9.45
CA GLY A 270 6.45 -12.22 10.77
C GLY A 270 5.76 -13.39 11.47
N PHE A 271 5.11 -14.29 10.72
CA PHE A 271 4.49 -15.51 11.26
C PHE A 271 5.47 -16.65 11.53
N THR A 272 6.75 -16.51 11.14
CA THR A 272 7.78 -17.48 11.50
C THR A 272 8.44 -17.15 12.83
N LEU A 273 8.33 -15.90 13.29
CA LEU A 273 8.95 -15.42 14.52
C LEU A 273 8.21 -15.96 15.75
N PRO A 274 8.91 -16.57 16.73
CA PRO A 274 8.28 -17.06 17.94
C PRO A 274 7.74 -15.89 18.77
N PRO A 275 6.55 -16.05 19.40
CA PRO A 275 5.94 -15.01 20.23
C PRO A 275 6.74 -14.70 21.50
N ASP A 276 7.64 -15.59 21.95
CA ASP A 276 8.51 -15.38 23.11
C ASP A 276 9.49 -14.19 22.94
N SER A 277 9.77 -13.78 21.69
CA SER A 277 10.71 -12.69 21.40
C SER A 277 10.15 -11.29 21.71
N GLY A 278 8.84 -11.13 21.89
CA GLY A 278 8.18 -9.82 22.12
C GLY A 278 8.12 -8.88 20.89
N GLU A 279 9.09 -8.97 19.97
CA GLU A 279 9.21 -8.07 18.80
C GLU A 279 8.24 -8.35 17.65
N LYS A 280 7.45 -9.43 17.75
CA LYS A 280 6.51 -9.85 16.69
C LYS A 280 5.45 -8.80 16.38
N LEU A 281 4.89 -8.16 17.41
CA LEU A 281 3.87 -7.13 17.24
C LEU A 281 4.46 -5.87 16.61
N THR A 282 5.64 -5.44 17.08
CA THR A 282 6.37 -4.29 16.55
C THR A 282 6.64 -4.46 15.06
N LEU A 283 7.14 -5.62 14.64
CA LEU A 283 7.37 -5.95 13.22
C LEU A 283 6.09 -5.85 12.38
N GLY A 284 4.95 -6.37 12.87
CA GLY A 284 3.68 -6.30 12.15
C GLY A 284 3.18 -4.86 11.95
N VAL A 285 3.25 -4.03 13.00
CA VAL A 285 2.81 -2.62 12.95
C VAL A 285 3.71 -1.78 12.04
N THR A 286 5.03 -1.97 12.07
CA THR A 286 5.95 -1.21 11.20
C THR A 286 5.75 -1.56 9.72
N ILE A 287 5.48 -2.83 9.39
CA ILE A 287 5.15 -3.26 8.03
C ILE A 287 3.85 -2.60 7.54
N LEU A 288 2.81 -2.55 8.37
CA LEU A 288 1.55 -1.88 8.03
C LEU A 288 1.73 -0.38 7.77
N LEU A 289 2.50 0.31 8.62
CA LEU A 289 2.78 1.73 8.45
C LEU A 289 3.59 1.99 7.17
N SER A 290 4.64 1.20 6.93
CA SER A 290 5.47 1.31 5.72
C SER A 290 4.65 1.09 4.45
N LEU A 291 3.74 0.11 4.45
CA LEU A 291 2.85 -0.15 3.32
C LEU A 291 1.88 1.00 3.08
N THR A 292 1.35 1.62 4.15
CA THR A 292 0.43 2.77 4.04
C THR A 292 1.12 4.00 3.46
N VAL A 293 2.34 4.31 3.91
CA VAL A 293 3.15 5.41 3.35
C VAL A 293 3.46 5.16 1.87
N PHE A 294 3.85 3.94 1.52
CA PHE A 294 4.13 3.58 0.14
C PHE A 294 2.89 3.69 -0.77
N LEU A 295 1.72 3.24 -0.28
CA LEU A 295 0.47 3.36 -1.03
C LEU A 295 0.08 4.83 -1.24
N ASN A 296 0.27 5.69 -0.24
CA ASN A 296 0.02 7.13 -0.38
C ASN A 296 0.93 7.75 -1.44
N LEU A 297 2.21 7.39 -1.47
CA LEU A 297 3.15 7.85 -2.51
C LEU A 297 2.66 7.47 -3.92
N VAL A 298 2.14 6.25 -4.10
CA VAL A 298 1.58 5.80 -5.40
C VAL A 298 0.26 6.51 -5.73
N ALA A 299 -0.58 6.77 -4.74
CA ALA A 299 -1.83 7.49 -4.94
C ALA A 299 -1.62 8.96 -5.35
N GLU A 300 -0.47 9.56 -5.01
CA GLU A 300 -0.11 10.91 -5.44
C GLU A 300 0.35 10.97 -6.90
N THR A 301 0.93 9.89 -7.44
CA THR A 301 1.41 9.85 -8.83
C THR A 301 0.34 9.43 -9.84
N LEU A 302 -0.71 8.74 -9.40
CA LEU A 302 -1.82 8.32 -10.26
C LEU A 302 -2.92 9.39 -10.34
N PRO A 303 -3.60 9.54 -11.49
CA PRO A 303 -4.75 10.41 -11.60
C PRO A 303 -5.88 10.00 -10.64
N GLN A 304 -6.55 11.00 -10.06
CA GLN A 304 -7.75 10.80 -9.22
C GLN A 304 -8.99 10.62 -10.10
N VAL A 305 -9.07 9.51 -10.83
CA VAL A 305 -10.23 9.18 -11.67
C VAL A 305 -11.09 8.10 -11.00
N SER A 306 -12.41 8.29 -11.02
CA SER A 306 -13.39 7.30 -10.53
C SER A 306 -13.85 6.31 -11.60
N ASP A 307 -13.49 6.55 -12.88
CA ASP A 307 -13.96 5.76 -14.03
C ASP A 307 -13.43 4.32 -13.99
N ALA A 308 -12.20 4.12 -13.51
CA ALA A 308 -11.57 2.81 -13.40
C ALA A 308 -10.50 2.80 -12.31
N ILE A 309 -10.47 1.71 -11.52
CA ILE A 309 -9.41 1.46 -10.53
C ILE A 309 -8.31 0.64 -11.22
N PRO A 310 -7.03 1.08 -11.19
CA PRO A 310 -5.92 0.30 -11.73
C PRO A 310 -5.84 -1.11 -11.14
N LEU A 311 -5.46 -2.10 -11.95
CA LEU A 311 -5.22 -3.46 -11.47
C LEU A 311 -4.19 -3.48 -10.33
N LEU A 312 -3.11 -2.69 -10.46
CA LEU A 312 -2.09 -2.54 -9.43
C LEU A 312 -2.66 -1.91 -8.15
N GLY A 313 -3.60 -0.96 -8.27
CA GLY A 313 -4.32 -0.38 -7.14
C GLY A 313 -5.18 -1.41 -6.42
N THR A 314 -5.88 -2.27 -7.15
CA THR A 314 -6.65 -3.38 -6.57
C THR A 314 -5.72 -4.36 -5.83
N TYR A 315 -4.57 -4.68 -6.41
CA TYR A 315 -3.56 -5.53 -5.78
C TYR A 315 -3.03 -4.94 -4.46
N PHE A 316 -2.67 -3.65 -4.46
CA PHE A 316 -2.20 -2.99 -3.24
C PHE A 316 -3.28 -2.92 -2.16
N ASN A 317 -4.54 -2.69 -2.54
CA ASN A 317 -5.66 -2.77 -1.60
C ASN A 317 -5.79 -4.18 -1.01
N CYS A 318 -5.70 -5.23 -1.82
CA CYS A 318 -5.72 -6.61 -1.33
C CYS A 318 -4.56 -6.90 -0.35
N ILE A 319 -3.34 -6.44 -0.64
CA ILE A 319 -2.20 -6.57 0.28
C ILE A 319 -2.45 -5.78 1.57
N MET A 320 -3.00 -4.57 1.48
CA MET A 320 -3.32 -3.75 2.65
C MET A 320 -4.27 -4.46 3.60
N PHE A 321 -5.38 -5.00 3.07
CA PHE A 321 -6.32 -5.79 3.86
C PHE A 321 -5.66 -7.04 4.45
N MET A 322 -4.81 -7.72 3.67
CA MET A 322 -4.06 -8.88 4.12
C MET A 322 -3.15 -8.55 5.31
N VAL A 323 -2.32 -7.51 5.18
CA VAL A 323 -1.38 -7.07 6.23
C VAL A 323 -2.13 -6.57 7.46
N ALA A 324 -3.22 -5.81 7.30
CA ALA A 324 -4.06 -5.38 8.41
C ALA A 324 -4.65 -6.58 9.17
N SER A 325 -5.20 -7.57 8.44
CA SER A 325 -5.73 -8.79 9.05
C SER A 325 -4.64 -9.64 9.72
N SER A 326 -3.44 -9.65 9.16
CA SER A 326 -2.25 -10.30 9.74
C SER A 326 -1.91 -9.70 11.10
N VAL A 327 -1.86 -8.37 11.22
CA VAL A 327 -1.59 -7.69 12.51
C VAL A 327 -2.65 -8.06 13.54
N VAL A 328 -3.94 -8.03 13.19
CA VAL A 328 -5.03 -8.44 14.10
C VAL A 328 -4.85 -9.89 14.56
N LEU A 329 -4.52 -10.81 13.66
CA LEU A 329 -4.28 -12.21 14.00
C LEU A 329 -3.04 -12.40 14.87
N THR A 330 -1.97 -11.62 14.67
CA THR A 330 -0.81 -11.68 15.58
C THR A 330 -1.16 -11.23 17.00
N VAL A 331 -2.03 -10.24 17.17
CA VAL A 331 -2.55 -9.84 18.50
C VAL A 331 -3.34 -10.99 19.13
N VAL A 332 -4.17 -11.70 18.36
CA VAL A 332 -4.91 -12.88 18.84
C VAL A 332 -3.96 -14.02 19.24
N VAL A 333 -2.94 -14.31 18.42
CA VAL A 333 -1.92 -15.33 18.73
C VAL A 333 -1.16 -14.98 20.00
N LEU A 334 -0.76 -13.71 20.18
CA LEU A 334 -0.10 -13.24 21.39
C LEU A 334 -1.03 -13.34 22.62
N ASN A 335 -2.32 -13.03 22.47
CA ASN A 335 -3.31 -13.19 23.52
C ASN A 335 -3.47 -14.65 23.96
N TYR A 336 -3.46 -15.59 23.02
CA TYR A 336 -3.51 -17.02 23.31
C TYR A 336 -2.20 -17.54 23.91
N HIS A 337 -1.05 -17.02 23.47
CA HIS A 337 0.26 -17.43 23.98
C HIS A 337 0.48 -17.03 25.45
N HIS A 338 0.04 -15.85 25.86
CA HIS A 338 0.17 -15.34 27.23
C HIS A 338 -1.02 -15.68 28.14
N ARG A 339 -1.92 -16.57 27.72
CA ARG A 339 -3.06 -16.98 28.56
C ARG A 339 -2.59 -17.93 29.67
N THR A 340 -2.68 -17.48 30.92
CA THR A 340 -2.37 -18.29 32.10
C THR A 340 -3.53 -19.20 32.48
N ALA A 341 -3.23 -20.41 32.97
CA ALA A 341 -4.22 -21.41 33.39
C ALA A 341 -5.20 -20.92 34.47
N ASP A 342 -4.80 -19.92 35.27
CA ASP A 342 -5.60 -19.42 36.39
C ASP A 342 -6.82 -18.58 36.00
N ILE A 343 -6.86 -18.05 34.77
CA ILE A 343 -7.87 -17.06 34.34
C ILE A 343 -8.87 -17.65 33.34
N HIS A 344 -8.50 -18.69 32.58
CA HIS A 344 -9.35 -19.26 31.52
C HIS A 344 -9.13 -20.77 31.34
N GLU A 345 -10.17 -21.58 31.56
CA GLU A 345 -10.19 -22.98 31.15
C GLU A 345 -10.47 -23.11 29.64
N MET A 346 -9.72 -23.97 28.94
CA MET A 346 -9.93 -24.19 27.50
C MET A 346 -11.19 -25.03 27.25
N PRO A 347 -12.23 -24.50 26.55
CA PRO A 347 -13.44 -25.24 26.23
C PRO A 347 -13.16 -26.51 25.44
N GLN A 348 -13.93 -27.58 25.65
CA GLN A 348 -13.70 -28.87 24.98
C GLN A 348 -13.70 -28.76 23.45
N TRP A 349 -14.55 -27.90 22.87
CA TRP A 349 -14.59 -27.69 21.43
C TRP A 349 -13.31 -27.00 20.90
N ILE A 350 -12.73 -26.07 21.66
CA ILE A 350 -11.45 -25.41 21.33
C ILE A 350 -10.32 -26.43 21.37
N LYS A 351 -10.32 -27.36 22.35
CA LYS A 351 -9.36 -28.47 22.41
C LYS A 351 -9.43 -29.34 21.16
N SER A 352 -10.62 -29.74 20.72
CA SER A 352 -10.78 -30.56 19.51
C SER A 352 -10.34 -29.83 18.23
N VAL A 353 -10.64 -28.53 18.09
CA VAL A 353 -10.26 -27.77 16.90
C VAL A 353 -8.75 -27.52 16.85
N PHE A 354 -8.15 -26.94 17.89
CA PHE A 354 -6.75 -26.51 17.85
C PHE A 354 -5.73 -27.59 18.22
N LEU A 355 -6.11 -28.62 18.99
CA LEU A 355 -5.17 -29.69 19.37
C LEU A 355 -5.30 -30.95 18.51
N GLN A 356 -6.40 -31.14 17.79
CA GLN A 356 -6.63 -32.36 16.99
C GLN A 356 -6.86 -32.05 15.51
N TRP A 357 -7.84 -31.20 15.17
CA TRP A 357 -8.22 -30.98 13.77
C TRP A 357 -7.21 -30.12 12.99
N LEU A 358 -6.84 -28.94 13.50
CA LEU A 358 -5.86 -28.06 12.84
C LEU A 358 -4.46 -28.71 12.71
N PRO A 359 -3.88 -29.34 13.76
CA PRO A 359 -2.58 -29.98 13.65
C PRO A 359 -2.57 -31.16 12.67
N TRP A 360 -3.68 -31.89 12.57
CA TRP A 360 -3.85 -32.95 11.56
C TRP A 360 -3.84 -32.40 10.14
N ILE A 361 -4.55 -31.29 9.90
CA ILE A 361 -4.57 -30.59 8.59
C ILE A 361 -3.20 -30.00 8.23
N LEU A 362 -2.44 -29.53 9.23
CA LEU A 362 -1.12 -28.91 9.07
C LEU A 362 0.05 -29.91 9.09
N GLY A 363 -0.21 -31.20 9.34
CA GLY A 363 0.84 -32.22 9.48
C GLY A 363 1.81 -31.98 10.66
N MET A 364 1.41 -31.21 11.67
CA MET A 364 2.27 -30.91 12.82
C MET A 364 2.12 -31.94 13.93
N SER A 365 3.24 -32.50 14.37
CA SER A 365 3.30 -33.37 15.54
C SER A 365 3.58 -32.57 16.80
N ARG A 366 2.85 -32.85 17.88
CA ARG A 366 3.01 -32.19 19.19
C ARG A 366 4.47 -32.31 19.68
N PRO A 367 5.20 -31.20 19.89
CA PRO A 367 6.53 -31.25 20.48
C PRO A 367 6.46 -31.88 21.88
N GLY A 368 7.31 -32.88 22.15
CA GLY A 368 7.48 -33.45 23.50
C GLY A 368 6.68 -34.72 23.84
N LYS A 369 5.64 -35.11 23.10
CA LYS A 369 4.97 -36.42 23.31
C LYS A 369 5.28 -37.38 22.16
N LYS A 370 6.41 -38.09 22.26
CA LYS A 370 6.61 -39.34 21.49
C LYS A 370 5.59 -40.34 22.03
N ILE A 371 4.50 -40.59 21.29
CA ILE A 371 3.53 -41.65 21.59
C ILE A 371 4.22 -42.99 21.37
N THR A 372 5.08 -43.37 22.32
CA THR A 372 5.66 -44.70 22.40
C THR A 372 4.63 -45.55 23.15
N ARG A 373 4.41 -46.82 22.77
CA ARG A 373 3.52 -47.74 23.52
C ARG A 373 3.79 -47.72 25.03
N LYS A 374 5.04 -47.48 25.44
CA LYS A 374 5.46 -47.32 26.84
C LYS A 374 4.78 -46.14 27.55
N THR A 375 4.58 -45.00 26.88
CA THR A 375 3.93 -43.81 27.46
C THR A 375 2.41 -44.01 27.63
N ILE A 376 1.76 -44.71 26.69
CA ILE A 376 0.34 -45.10 26.82
C ILE A 376 0.17 -46.11 27.96
N LEU A 377 1.05 -47.10 28.05
CA LEU A 377 1.05 -48.06 29.15
C LEU A 377 1.28 -47.36 30.50
N MET A 378 2.20 -46.39 30.56
CA MET A 378 2.49 -45.63 31.77
C MET A 378 1.35 -44.69 32.15
N SER A 379 0.65 -44.09 31.19
CA SER A 379 -0.56 -43.27 31.43
C SER A 379 -1.74 -44.11 31.92
N ASN A 380 -1.94 -45.31 31.36
CA ASN A 380 -2.94 -46.25 31.86
C ASN A 380 -2.59 -46.74 33.27
N ARG A 381 -1.31 -47.02 33.52
CA ARG A 381 -0.81 -47.42 34.85
C ARG A 381 -0.91 -46.29 35.86
N MET A 382 -0.70 -45.04 35.44
CA MET A 382 -0.87 -43.85 36.28
C MET A 382 -2.35 -43.59 36.58
N LYS A 383 -3.26 -43.75 35.61
CA LYS A 383 -4.72 -43.73 35.85
C LYS A 383 -5.18 -44.85 36.77
N GLU A 384 -4.61 -46.05 36.63
CA GLU A 384 -4.87 -47.19 37.51
C GLU A 384 -4.37 -46.90 38.94
N LEU A 385 -3.19 -46.29 39.08
CA LEU A 385 -2.66 -45.84 40.36
C LEU A 385 -3.50 -44.70 40.97
N GLU A 386 -3.99 -43.74 40.18
CA GLU A 386 -4.88 -42.66 40.65
C GLU A 386 -6.26 -43.19 41.07
N LEU A 387 -6.83 -44.15 40.34
CA LEU A 387 -8.06 -44.85 40.73
C LEU A 387 -7.85 -45.63 42.03
N LYS A 388 -6.69 -46.29 42.16
CA LYS A 388 -6.31 -47.01 43.38
C LYS A 388 -6.02 -46.06 44.53
N GLU A 389 -5.48 -44.87 44.27
CA GLU A 389 -5.25 -43.79 45.25
C GLU A 389 -6.56 -43.15 45.72
N ARG A 390 -7.52 -42.90 44.81
CA ARG A 390 -8.86 -42.43 45.17
C ARG A 390 -9.63 -43.48 45.96
N SER A 391 -9.51 -44.75 45.57
CA SER A 391 -10.06 -45.89 46.31
C SER A 391 -9.41 -46.03 47.68
N SER A 392 -8.09 -45.87 47.80
CA SER A 392 -7.39 -45.96 49.09
C SER A 392 -7.59 -44.73 49.97
N LYS A 393 -7.81 -43.53 49.41
CA LYS A 393 -8.25 -42.32 50.13
C LYS A 393 -9.67 -42.47 50.68
N SER A 394 -10.59 -43.04 49.90
CA SER A 394 -11.95 -43.37 50.35
C SER A 394 -11.95 -44.48 51.41
N LEU A 395 -11.09 -45.50 51.28
CA LEU A 395 -10.92 -46.55 52.28
C LEU A 395 -10.25 -46.04 53.57
N LEU A 396 -9.22 -45.21 53.47
CA LEU A 396 -8.57 -44.59 54.63
C LEU A 396 -9.49 -43.59 55.33
N ALA A 397 -10.32 -42.84 54.60
CA ALA A 397 -11.34 -41.99 55.20
C ALA A 397 -12.36 -42.83 55.99
N ASN A 398 -12.84 -43.93 55.40
CA ASN A 398 -13.76 -44.85 56.10
C ASN A 398 -13.09 -45.54 57.30
N VAL A 399 -11.80 -45.88 57.23
CA VAL A 399 -11.06 -46.51 58.34
C VAL A 399 -10.72 -45.49 59.43
N LEU A 400 -10.42 -44.24 59.08
CA LEU A 400 -10.21 -43.16 60.05
C LEU A 400 -11.51 -42.74 60.74
N ASP A 401 -12.65 -42.73 60.03
CA ASP A 401 -13.98 -42.53 60.64
C ASP A 401 -14.33 -43.66 61.62
N ILE A 402 -13.98 -44.92 61.30
CA ILE A 402 -14.17 -46.06 62.22
C ILE A 402 -13.30 -45.93 63.48
N ASP A 403 -12.07 -45.44 63.36
CA ASP A 403 -11.16 -45.26 64.50
C ASP A 403 -11.59 -44.09 65.40
N ASP A 404 -12.22 -43.05 64.85
CA ASP A 404 -12.85 -41.96 65.62
C ASP A 404 -14.16 -42.41 66.31
N ASP A 405 -15.00 -43.22 65.65
CA ASP A 405 -16.20 -43.81 66.26
C ASP A 405 -15.87 -44.75 67.43
N PHE A 406 -14.78 -45.54 67.34
CA PHE A 406 -14.33 -46.36 68.46
C PHE A 406 -13.79 -45.54 69.64
N ARG A 407 -13.16 -44.38 69.40
CA ARG A 407 -12.71 -43.46 70.45
C ARG A 407 -13.88 -42.72 71.10
N HIS A 408 -14.92 -42.37 70.34
CA HIS A 408 -16.15 -41.79 70.86
C HIS A 408 -17.01 -42.81 71.64
N HIS A 409 -17.00 -44.09 71.25
CA HIS A 409 -17.66 -45.15 72.02
C HIS A 409 -16.91 -45.51 73.33
N ALA A 410 -15.58 -45.51 73.35
CA ALA A 410 -14.81 -45.76 74.56
C ALA A 410 -14.99 -44.65 75.63
N ASN A 411 -15.05 -43.37 75.21
CA ASN A 411 -15.27 -42.25 76.13
C ASN A 411 -16.74 -42.09 76.57
N SER A 412 -17.71 -42.52 75.77
CA SER A 412 -19.13 -42.52 76.18
C SER A 412 -19.47 -43.66 77.15
N THR A 413 -18.78 -44.80 77.07
CA THR A 413 -18.88 -45.86 78.10
C THR A 413 -18.18 -45.54 79.42
N ALA A 414 -17.15 -44.67 79.40
CA ALA A 414 -16.50 -44.20 80.63
C ALA A 414 -17.31 -43.09 81.34
N ALA A 415 -18.02 -42.23 80.61
CA ALA A 415 -18.87 -41.19 81.19
C ALA A 415 -20.21 -41.73 81.76
N ALA A 416 -20.77 -42.80 81.18
CA ALA A 416 -21.99 -43.45 81.69
C ALA A 416 -21.76 -44.28 82.96
N ALA A 417 -20.51 -44.69 83.25
CA ALA A 417 -20.15 -45.44 84.45
C ALA A 417 -19.93 -44.56 85.71
N ALA A 418 -19.87 -43.24 85.57
CA ALA A 418 -19.66 -42.31 86.70
C ALA A 418 -20.96 -41.69 87.28
N ALA A 419 -22.12 -41.86 86.63
CA ALA A 419 -23.38 -41.21 87.02
C ALA A 419 -24.42 -42.13 87.70
N ALA A 420 -24.13 -43.44 87.86
CA ALA A 420 -25.08 -44.44 88.38
C ALA A 420 -24.75 -44.95 89.80
N GLY A 421 -24.07 -44.13 90.62
CA GLY A 421 -23.45 -44.58 91.86
C GLY A 421 -23.66 -43.68 93.08
N TYR A 422 -24.76 -42.97 93.22
CA TYR A 422 -25.15 -42.43 94.53
C TYR A 422 -26.68 -42.35 94.66
N LEU A 423 -27.18 -42.88 95.79
CA LEU A 423 -28.51 -42.74 96.39
C LEU A 423 -29.55 -43.86 96.14
N ARG A 424 -29.51 -44.86 97.02
CA ARG A 424 -30.73 -45.53 97.53
C ARG A 424 -30.66 -45.64 99.06
N GLY A 425 -31.63 -45.03 99.74
CA GLY A 425 -32.13 -45.53 101.03
C GLY A 425 -32.34 -44.50 102.14
N GLY A 426 -33.61 -44.26 102.51
CA GLY A 426 -34.00 -43.77 103.84
C GLY A 426 -35.03 -42.64 103.81
N GLY A 427 -36.32 -42.98 103.97
CA GLY A 427 -37.41 -42.02 104.05
C GLY A 427 -37.76 -41.57 105.47
N ALA A 428 -38.52 -40.48 105.58
CA ALA A 428 -39.56 -40.24 106.60
C ALA A 428 -40.37 -38.97 106.28
N SER A 429 -41.69 -39.14 106.23
CA SER A 429 -42.79 -38.25 106.67
C SER A 429 -42.72 -36.72 106.54
N GLY A 430 -43.80 -36.15 105.99
CA GLY A 430 -44.58 -35.12 106.73
C GLY A 430 -44.78 -33.76 106.06
N ALA A 431 -46.02 -33.53 105.62
CA ALA A 431 -46.82 -32.30 105.76
C ALA A 431 -46.46 -30.99 105.00
N SER A 432 -47.37 -30.65 104.08
CA SER A 432 -48.21 -29.44 104.04
C SER A 432 -47.66 -28.07 103.59
N THR A 433 -48.46 -27.45 102.69
CA THR A 433 -48.66 -26.00 102.40
C THR A 433 -47.45 -25.24 101.85
N GLY A 434 -47.55 -24.32 100.89
CA GLY A 434 -48.67 -23.63 100.27
C GLY A 434 -48.15 -22.24 99.82
N ALA A 435 -48.38 -21.93 98.54
CA ALA A 435 -48.70 -20.60 98.00
C ALA A 435 -47.62 -19.48 97.86
N LEU A 436 -47.74 -18.82 96.68
CA LEU A 436 -47.44 -17.42 96.29
C LEU A 436 -45.97 -17.07 95.98
N ASP A 437 -45.68 -16.80 94.70
CA ASP A 437 -45.59 -15.47 94.06
C ASP A 437 -44.12 -14.99 94.13
N GLU A 438 -43.49 -14.31 93.19
CA GLU A 438 -43.93 -13.56 92.03
C GLU A 438 -42.70 -13.33 91.13
N ALA A 439 -42.97 -12.99 89.88
CA ALA A 439 -42.24 -12.02 89.06
C ALA A 439 -40.80 -12.29 88.60
N GLY A 440 -40.55 -11.83 87.36
CA GLY A 440 -39.25 -11.24 87.05
C GLY A 440 -38.71 -11.56 85.68
N ALA A 441 -39.26 -10.91 84.66
CA ALA A 441 -38.86 -11.02 83.28
C ALA A 441 -37.43 -10.53 82.96
N SER A 442 -36.91 -11.11 81.87
CA SER A 442 -36.24 -10.42 80.76
C SER A 442 -34.73 -10.13 80.80
N ALA A 443 -34.12 -10.61 79.71
CA ALA A 443 -33.26 -9.89 78.77
C ALA A 443 -31.81 -9.57 79.12
N GLY A 444 -30.94 -9.89 78.16
CA GLY A 444 -29.96 -8.92 77.64
C GLY A 444 -28.49 -9.33 77.73
N GLY A 445 -27.93 -9.71 76.58
CA GLY A 445 -26.91 -8.91 75.88
C GLY A 445 -25.45 -8.93 76.34
N GLY A 446 -24.56 -9.11 75.35
CA GLY A 446 -23.17 -8.58 75.28
C GLY A 446 -22.15 -9.29 76.18
N GLY A 447 -20.92 -9.58 75.77
CA GLY A 447 -20.08 -9.04 74.71
C GLY A 447 -18.74 -8.58 75.33
N GLY A 448 -17.64 -9.21 74.91
CA GLY A 448 -16.31 -8.59 74.89
C GLY A 448 -15.33 -8.91 76.04
N GLY A 449 -14.25 -9.62 75.68
CA GLY A 449 -12.89 -9.04 75.69
C GLY A 449 -11.99 -9.23 76.92
N ALA A 450 -10.80 -9.80 76.64
CA ALA A 450 -9.48 -9.54 77.29
C ALA A 450 -9.32 -9.99 78.77
N ALA A 451 -8.16 -10.35 79.31
CA ALA A 451 -6.80 -10.60 78.86
C ALA A 451 -5.99 -11.08 80.09
N VAL A 452 -4.99 -11.95 79.85
CA VAL A 452 -3.65 -11.95 80.48
C VAL A 452 -3.44 -12.27 81.97
N SER A 453 -2.38 -13.08 82.18
CA SER A 453 -1.56 -13.30 83.40
C SER A 453 -2.18 -14.16 84.50
N GLY A 454 -1.44 -15.01 85.23
CA GLY A 454 -0.01 -15.25 85.34
C GLY A 454 0.30 -15.74 86.77
N GLY A 455 1.25 -16.66 86.93
CA GLY A 455 1.84 -17.07 88.21
C GLY A 455 1.01 -18.11 89.01
N ALA A 456 1.50 -19.28 89.42
CA ALA A 456 2.71 -19.70 90.15
C ALA A 456 2.39 -20.09 91.61
N GLY A 457 2.96 -21.22 92.04
CA GLY A 457 2.89 -21.76 93.41
C GLY A 457 1.89 -22.90 93.53
N GLY A 458 2.21 -24.13 93.95
CA GLY A 458 3.30 -24.61 94.79
C GLY A 458 2.66 -25.50 95.86
N GLY A 459 3.09 -26.74 96.01
CA GLY A 459 2.56 -27.62 97.06
C GLY A 459 2.90 -29.09 96.85
N ALA A 460 3.75 -29.61 97.74
CA ALA A 460 4.43 -30.88 97.65
C ALA A 460 3.64 -32.07 98.22
N ALA A 461 3.97 -33.25 97.65
CA ALA A 461 4.14 -34.56 98.27
C ALA A 461 3.05 -35.16 99.18
N ALA A 462 2.45 -36.25 98.70
CA ALA A 462 2.29 -37.48 99.47
C ALA A 462 2.21 -38.67 98.50
N GLY A 463 3.08 -39.66 98.69
CA GLY A 463 3.17 -40.84 97.85
C GLY A 463 2.13 -41.90 98.18
N ALA A 464 1.69 -42.64 97.17
CA ALA A 464 1.20 -44.01 97.31
C ALA A 464 1.19 -44.71 95.94
N VAL A 465 2.05 -45.73 95.84
CA VAL A 465 1.83 -47.03 95.17
C VAL A 465 1.27 -47.00 93.74
N ALA A 466 2.17 -47.25 92.78
CA ALA A 466 1.82 -47.66 91.43
C ALA A 466 1.12 -49.03 91.41
N PRO A 467 0.18 -49.27 90.49
CA PRO A 467 0.10 -50.53 89.80
C PRO A 467 0.80 -50.42 88.45
N ALA A 468 1.56 -51.45 88.13
CA ALA A 468 2.19 -51.67 86.85
C ALA A 468 1.16 -51.70 85.71
N GLY A 469 1.47 -51.04 84.59
CA GLY A 469 0.71 -51.22 83.35
C GLY A 469 0.71 -50.01 82.41
N ALA A 470 1.86 -49.61 81.86
CA ALA A 470 1.88 -48.72 80.68
C ALA A 470 3.21 -48.82 79.91
N ALA A 471 3.54 -50.03 79.43
CA ALA A 471 4.47 -50.16 78.31
C ALA A 471 3.70 -49.86 77.01
N GLY A 472 3.61 -48.58 76.62
CA GLY A 472 2.87 -48.20 75.40
C GLY A 472 3.04 -46.76 74.91
N ALA A 473 4.02 -46.00 75.42
CA ALA A 473 4.11 -44.55 75.16
C ALA A 473 5.22 -44.03 74.22
N PRO A 474 6.16 -44.81 73.63
CA PRO A 474 7.01 -44.29 72.53
C PRO A 474 6.34 -44.39 71.16
N CYS A 475 5.45 -45.37 70.97
CA CYS A 475 4.86 -45.70 69.67
C CYS A 475 3.84 -44.63 69.22
N ALA A 476 3.04 -44.10 70.14
CA ALA A 476 2.02 -43.09 69.81
C ALA A 476 2.63 -41.73 69.42
N ALA A 477 3.79 -41.36 69.97
CA ALA A 477 4.49 -40.11 69.61
C ALA A 477 5.15 -40.23 68.22
N ALA A 478 5.89 -41.31 67.98
CA ALA A 478 6.47 -41.61 66.67
C ALA A 478 5.41 -41.74 65.56
N GLN A 479 4.25 -42.30 65.88
CA GLN A 479 3.14 -42.44 64.93
C GLN A 479 2.45 -41.10 64.63
N ARG A 480 2.43 -40.14 65.57
CA ARG A 480 1.97 -38.77 65.31
C ARG A 480 2.94 -37.97 64.45
N GLU A 481 4.24 -38.08 64.68
CA GLU A 481 5.25 -37.42 63.84
C GLU A 481 5.26 -37.99 62.42
N LEU A 482 5.14 -39.31 62.28
CA LEU A 482 5.00 -39.96 60.97
C LEU A 482 3.72 -39.50 60.22
N ALA A 483 2.60 -39.35 60.93
CA ALA A 483 1.36 -38.83 60.36
C ALA A 483 1.46 -37.35 59.94
N ALA A 484 2.20 -36.53 60.70
CA ALA A 484 2.48 -35.14 60.34
C ALA A 484 3.37 -35.04 59.08
N ILE A 485 4.44 -35.83 59.01
CA ILE A 485 5.32 -35.91 57.84
C ILE A 485 4.56 -36.39 56.60
N LEU A 486 3.67 -37.37 56.75
CA LEU A 486 2.85 -37.89 55.66
C LEU A 486 1.86 -36.82 55.14
N ARG A 487 1.28 -36.01 56.02
CA ARG A 487 0.42 -34.87 55.64
C ARG A 487 1.20 -33.80 54.86
N GLU A 488 2.41 -33.46 55.28
CA GLU A 488 3.28 -32.52 54.56
C GLU A 488 3.72 -33.07 53.20
N LEU A 489 4.08 -34.35 53.11
CA LEU A 489 4.39 -35.00 51.83
C LEU A 489 3.17 -35.05 50.89
N GLN A 490 1.96 -35.28 51.42
CA GLN A 490 0.73 -35.20 50.65
C GLN A 490 0.44 -33.79 50.16
N PHE A 491 0.71 -32.77 50.98
CA PHE A 491 0.59 -31.37 50.58
C PHE A 491 1.59 -30.97 49.50
N ILE A 492 2.87 -31.35 49.66
CA ILE A 492 3.93 -31.12 48.66
C ILE A 492 3.60 -31.85 47.35
N THR A 493 3.20 -33.12 47.43
CA THR A 493 2.84 -33.93 46.25
C THR A 493 1.60 -33.37 45.55
N GLY A 494 0.60 -32.92 46.32
CA GLY A 494 -0.60 -32.26 45.78
C GLY A 494 -0.28 -30.93 45.10
N ARG A 495 0.64 -30.14 45.67
CA ARG A 495 1.11 -28.88 45.08
C ARG A 495 1.95 -29.11 43.83
N MET A 496 2.83 -30.10 43.84
CA MET A 496 3.60 -30.51 42.65
C MET A 496 2.66 -30.97 41.53
N ARG A 497 1.67 -31.81 41.85
CA ARG A 497 0.67 -32.27 40.88
C ARG A 497 -0.15 -31.13 40.30
N LYS A 498 -0.58 -30.17 41.13
CA LYS A 498 -1.31 -28.98 40.65
C LYS A 498 -0.43 -28.11 39.74
N ALA A 499 0.83 -27.91 40.10
CA ALA A 499 1.79 -27.19 39.27
C ALA A 499 2.06 -27.90 37.93
N ASP A 500 2.11 -29.23 37.92
CA ASP A 500 2.24 -30.04 36.71
C ASP A 500 0.98 -29.93 35.82
N GLU A 501 -0.23 -29.95 36.41
CA GLU A 501 -1.50 -29.76 35.70
C GLU A 501 -1.58 -28.34 35.07
N GLU A 502 -1.21 -27.30 35.82
CA GLU A 502 -1.13 -25.91 35.35
C GLU A 502 -0.10 -25.75 34.21
N ALA A 503 1.07 -26.41 34.32
CA ALA A 503 2.09 -26.42 33.28
C ALA A 503 1.61 -27.12 32.00
N GLU A 504 0.84 -28.21 32.10
CA GLU A 504 0.26 -28.90 30.94
C GLU A 504 -0.77 -28.01 30.23
N LEU A 505 -1.61 -27.28 30.97
CA LEU A 505 -2.56 -26.32 30.40
C LEU A 505 -1.88 -25.16 29.67
N ILE A 506 -0.82 -24.58 30.27
CA ILE A 506 -0.02 -23.54 29.62
C ILE A 506 0.64 -24.09 28.34
N SER A 507 1.16 -25.32 28.38
CA SER A 507 1.72 -25.99 27.20
C SER A 507 0.69 -26.16 26.08
N ASP A 508 -0.55 -26.53 26.42
CA ASP A 508 -1.65 -26.67 25.46
C ASP A 508 -2.02 -25.33 24.80
N TRP A 509 -2.08 -24.23 25.56
CA TRP A 509 -2.33 -22.89 25.02
C TRP A 509 -1.21 -22.39 24.12
N LYS A 510 0.06 -22.60 24.52
CA LYS A 510 1.22 -22.26 23.69
C LYS A 510 1.25 -23.07 22.39
N PHE A 511 0.90 -24.35 22.46
CA PHE A 511 0.78 -25.19 21.26
C PHE A 511 -0.37 -24.72 20.37
N ALA A 512 -1.54 -24.40 20.93
CA ALA A 512 -2.66 -23.85 20.17
C ALA A 512 -2.28 -22.52 19.48
N ALA A 513 -1.59 -21.62 20.17
CA ALA A 513 -1.09 -20.37 19.60
C ALA A 513 -0.12 -20.61 18.43
N MET A 514 0.82 -21.55 18.58
CA MET A 514 1.76 -21.95 17.53
C MET A 514 1.03 -22.57 16.32
N VAL A 515 -0.03 -23.34 16.57
CA VAL A 515 -0.85 -23.97 15.54
C VAL A 515 -1.63 -22.93 14.72
N VAL A 516 -2.25 -21.95 15.39
CA VAL A 516 -2.92 -20.81 14.75
C VAL A 516 -1.93 -20.01 13.90
N ASP A 517 -0.75 -19.72 14.44
CA ASP A 517 0.28 -18.95 13.76
C ASP A 517 0.71 -19.61 12.43
N ARG A 518 0.91 -20.93 12.44
CA ARG A 518 1.27 -21.72 11.24
C ARG A 518 0.12 -21.84 10.24
N PHE A 519 -1.11 -21.92 10.73
CA PHE A 519 -2.29 -21.89 9.88
C PHE A 519 -2.43 -20.55 9.15
N CYS A 520 -2.29 -19.44 9.88
CA CYS A 520 -2.27 -18.10 9.30
C CYS A 520 -1.14 -17.96 8.27
N LEU A 521 0.07 -18.45 8.59
CA LEU A 521 1.18 -18.45 7.64
C LEU A 521 0.80 -19.13 6.31
N ILE A 522 0.20 -20.32 6.35
CA ILE A 522 -0.16 -21.06 5.13
C ILE A 522 -1.26 -20.35 4.35
N ILE A 523 -2.30 -19.85 5.02
CA ILE A 523 -3.37 -19.09 4.36
C ILE A 523 -2.78 -17.85 3.67
N PHE A 524 -2.00 -17.05 4.40
CA PHE A 524 -1.42 -15.83 3.85
C PHE A 524 -0.39 -16.13 2.76
N THR A 525 0.39 -17.19 2.88
CA THR A 525 1.33 -17.59 1.82
C THR A 525 0.59 -18.00 0.55
N MET A 526 -0.46 -18.82 0.66
CA MET A 526 -1.28 -19.20 -0.49
C MET A 526 -1.96 -17.99 -1.13
N PHE A 527 -2.52 -17.09 -0.31
CA PHE A 527 -3.13 -15.86 -0.81
C PHE A 527 -2.11 -14.96 -1.52
N THR A 528 -0.92 -14.74 -0.94
CA THR A 528 0.14 -13.95 -1.56
C THR A 528 0.61 -14.56 -2.88
N ILE A 529 0.78 -15.88 -2.96
CA ILE A 529 1.15 -16.57 -4.21
C ILE A 529 0.05 -16.40 -5.25
N ILE A 530 -1.21 -16.65 -4.91
CA ILE A 530 -2.35 -16.52 -5.83
C ILE A 530 -2.47 -15.08 -6.32
N ALA A 531 -2.40 -14.08 -5.43
CA ALA A 531 -2.48 -12.68 -5.79
C ALA A 531 -1.32 -12.25 -6.70
N THR A 532 -0.10 -12.70 -6.41
CA THR A 532 1.09 -12.39 -7.23
C THR A 532 0.98 -13.03 -8.62
N VAL A 533 0.57 -14.30 -8.69
CA VAL A 533 0.34 -15.00 -9.96
C VAL A 533 -0.78 -14.34 -10.75
N ALA A 534 -1.89 -13.97 -10.10
CA ALA A 534 -3.01 -13.29 -10.75
C ALA A 534 -2.57 -11.97 -11.39
N VAL A 535 -1.75 -11.16 -10.70
CA VAL A 535 -1.23 -9.90 -11.26
C VAL A 535 -0.28 -10.14 -12.43
N LEU A 536 0.66 -11.09 -12.29
CA LEU A 536 1.61 -11.42 -13.35
C LEU A 536 0.93 -11.97 -14.61
N LEU A 537 -0.15 -12.75 -14.45
CA LEU A 537 -0.90 -13.32 -15.57
C LEU A 537 -1.91 -12.35 -16.17
N SER A 538 -2.39 -11.37 -15.40
CA SER A 538 -3.37 -10.39 -15.90
C SER A 538 -2.73 -9.36 -16.82
N ALA A 539 -1.43 -9.11 -16.71
CA ALA A 539 -0.77 -8.11 -17.54
C ALA A 539 -0.58 -8.63 -18.99
N PRO A 540 -1.19 -7.98 -20.01
CA PRO A 540 -1.18 -8.46 -21.39
C PRO A 540 0.21 -8.48 -22.05
N HIS A 541 1.20 -7.77 -21.48
CA HIS A 541 2.52 -7.56 -22.10
C HIS A 541 3.71 -7.95 -21.22
N ILE A 542 3.53 -8.73 -20.14
CA ILE A 542 4.67 -9.22 -19.34
C ILE A 542 5.50 -10.29 -20.10
N ILE A 543 4.90 -11.01 -21.05
CA ILE A 543 5.50 -12.22 -21.67
C ILE A 543 5.81 -12.07 -23.17
N VAL A 544 5.45 -10.96 -23.82
CA VAL A 544 5.71 -10.80 -25.26
C VAL A 544 6.85 -9.81 -25.50
N GLN A 545 8.00 -10.39 -25.88
CA GLN A 545 9.24 -9.86 -26.45
C GLN A 545 9.25 -8.41 -26.93
#